data_AF-A0A843HMJ0-F1
#
_entry.id   AF-A0A843HMJ0-F1
#
_cell.length_a   1.000
_cell.length_b   1.000
_cell.length_c   1.000
_cell.angle_alpha   90.00
_cell.angle_beta   90.00
_cell.angle_gamma   90.00
#
_symmetry.space_group_name_H-M   'P 1'
#
loop_
_entity.id
_entity.type
_entity.pdbx_description
1 polymer ?
#
loop_
_entity_poly.entity_id
_entity_poly.type
_entity_poly.pdbx_seq_one_letter_code
_entity_poly.pdbx_strand_id
1 'polypeptide(L)'
;MIIDHNHPLYKAKWKTLGDNRWNGAYYYSQEIVKYFIPNVKTDRNWVTIRLNDMTVHPDHAIVFIHNNRNPNYYEYLRNYKDCILVCSLWNTVANLQLIGDPEKVIYLPLSVRVKNVERYRVKEKTKEMAFAGRMVKISKHYHAPVPKECDILSGMPQYRLLQEMAKYKKIYATGRTAIQAKILGCEIGVHDQRFPDPSVWKVIDSLDAAKMLQREIDKIDGRI
;
A
#
# COMPACT_ATOMS: atom_id res chain seq x y z
N MET A 1 11.75 27.53 1.35
CA MET A 1 12.72 27.05 2.35
C MET A 1 12.13 25.86 3.09
N ILE A 2 12.88 24.75 3.11
CA ILE A 2 12.61 23.53 3.86
C ILE A 2 13.25 23.68 5.24
N ILE A 3 12.52 23.36 6.31
CA ILE A 3 13.04 23.42 7.69
C ILE A 3 13.89 22.15 7.96
N ASP A 4 15.08 22.33 8.55
CA ASP A 4 16.00 21.23 8.86
C ASP A 4 15.52 20.33 10.02
N HIS A 5 16.09 19.12 10.10
CA HIS A 5 15.71 18.10 11.09
C HIS A 5 15.98 18.50 12.55
N ASN A 6 16.93 19.40 12.79
CA ASN A 6 17.31 19.83 14.13
C ASN A 6 16.47 21.00 14.64
N HIS A 7 15.76 21.70 13.75
CA HIS A 7 14.93 22.84 14.09
C HIS A 7 13.83 22.50 15.11
N PRO A 8 13.57 23.35 16.12
CA PRO A 8 12.55 23.08 17.15
C PRO A 8 11.14 22.84 16.59
N LEU A 9 10.73 23.61 15.56
CA LEU A 9 9.45 23.39 14.88
C LEU A 9 9.38 22.03 14.20
N TYR A 10 10.47 21.55 13.60
CA TYR A 10 10.52 20.21 13.01
C TYR A 10 10.28 19.14 14.08
N LYS A 11 11.05 19.21 15.17
CA LYS A 11 10.97 18.25 16.29
C LYS A 11 9.60 18.26 16.97
N ALA A 12 8.99 19.43 17.13
CA ALA A 12 7.65 19.57 17.69
C ALA A 12 6.61 18.88 16.81
N LYS A 13 6.63 19.13 15.49
CA LYS A 13 5.74 18.47 14.53
C LYS A 13 5.95 16.95 14.50
N TRP A 14 7.21 16.49 14.55
CA TRP A 14 7.56 15.07 14.60
C TRP A 14 7.02 14.37 15.85
N LYS A 15 7.12 15.02 17.01
CA LYS A 15 6.61 14.49 18.28
C LYS A 15 5.10 14.27 18.22
N THR A 16 4.34 15.22 17.68
CA THR A 16 2.89 15.10 17.51
C THR A 16 2.49 13.93 16.60
N LEU A 17 3.32 13.58 15.62
CA LEU A 17 3.09 12.43 14.73
C LEU A 17 3.42 11.08 15.40
N GLY A 18 4.37 11.06 16.34
CA GLY A 18 4.87 9.84 17.02
C GLY A 18 3.85 9.15 17.93
N ASP A 19 2.77 9.84 18.31
CA ASP A 19 1.70 9.33 19.17
C ASP A 19 0.66 8.47 18.41
N ASN A 20 0.76 8.39 17.08
CA ASN A 20 -0.22 7.76 16.20
C ASN A 20 0.10 6.30 15.82
N ARG A 21 0.32 5.46 16.82
CA ARG A 21 0.52 4.01 16.62
C ARG A 21 -0.83 3.32 16.33
N TRP A 22 -0.79 2.18 15.61
CA TRP A 22 -1.89 1.19 15.51
C TRP A 22 -3.06 1.45 14.50
N ASN A 23 -2.80 1.65 13.20
CA ASN A 23 -3.85 1.49 12.16
C ASN A 23 -3.38 0.68 10.95
N GLY A 24 -4.31 0.34 10.03
CA GLY A 24 -3.99 -0.46 8.83
C GLY A 24 -2.97 0.18 7.87
N ALA A 25 -2.96 1.52 7.78
CA ALA A 25 -1.98 2.27 7.00
C ALA A 25 -0.58 2.19 7.64
N TYR A 26 -0.53 2.26 8.96
CA TYR A 26 0.68 2.14 9.77
C TYR A 26 1.33 0.76 9.60
N TYR A 27 0.57 -0.34 9.63
CA TYR A 27 1.19 -1.66 9.44
C TYR A 27 1.74 -1.87 8.02
N TYR A 28 1.09 -1.31 7.01
CA TYR A 28 1.58 -1.39 5.63
C TYR A 28 2.78 -0.45 5.41
N SER A 29 2.77 0.74 6.00
CA SER A 29 3.92 1.64 5.97
C SER A 29 5.11 1.09 6.76
N GLN A 30 4.89 0.34 7.86
CA GLN A 30 5.96 -0.37 8.57
C GLN A 30 6.63 -1.45 7.71
N GLU A 31 5.91 -2.12 6.81
CA GLU A 31 6.53 -3.05 5.86
C GLU A 31 7.33 -2.32 4.76
N ILE A 32 6.83 -1.17 4.27
CA ILE A 32 7.60 -0.29 3.39
C ILE A 32 8.87 0.17 4.12
N VAL A 33 8.73 0.58 5.37
CA VAL A 33 9.86 0.99 6.22
C VAL A 33 10.85 -0.14 6.47
N LYS A 34 10.38 -1.36 6.68
CA LYS A 34 11.26 -2.49 6.96
C LYS A 34 11.95 -3.04 5.72
N TYR A 35 11.31 -2.95 4.56
CA TYR A 35 11.72 -3.71 3.38
C TYR A 35 12.09 -2.87 2.16
N PHE A 36 11.62 -1.63 2.09
CA PHE A 36 11.86 -0.71 0.98
C PHE A 36 12.83 0.39 1.41
N ILE A 37 12.56 1.06 2.53
CA ILE A 37 13.42 2.15 3.05
C ILE A 37 14.88 1.76 3.19
N PRO A 38 15.27 0.56 3.70
CA PRO A 38 16.69 0.25 3.84
C PRO A 38 17.43 0.20 2.50
N ASN A 39 16.69 0.10 1.39
CA ASN A 39 17.21 0.07 0.03
C ASN A 39 17.03 1.41 -0.71
N VAL A 40 16.44 2.42 -0.06
CA VAL A 40 16.24 3.78 -0.62
C VAL A 40 17.19 4.75 0.09
N LYS A 41 18.08 5.37 -0.68
CA LYS A 41 19.01 6.40 -0.24
C LYS A 41 18.31 7.76 -0.31
N THR A 42 17.85 8.25 0.84
CA THR A 42 17.28 9.59 1.01
C THR A 42 17.69 10.17 2.36
N ASP A 43 17.81 11.48 2.42
CA ASP A 43 18.04 12.28 3.63
C ASP A 43 16.72 12.73 4.28
N ARG A 44 15.57 12.44 3.66
CA ARG A 44 14.23 12.73 4.18
C ARG A 44 13.79 11.69 5.20
N ASN A 45 13.00 12.13 6.18
CA ASN A 45 12.30 11.21 7.08
C ASN A 45 11.03 10.63 6.42
N TRP A 46 10.43 9.61 7.04
CA TRP A 46 9.22 8.96 6.51
C TRP A 46 8.04 9.13 7.47
N VAL A 47 6.92 9.65 6.97
CA VAL A 47 5.73 9.90 7.79
C VAL A 47 4.52 9.19 7.20
N THR A 48 3.79 8.46 8.05
CA THR A 48 2.48 7.90 7.71
C THR A 48 1.38 8.81 8.25
N ILE A 49 0.55 9.39 7.37
CA ILE A 49 -0.47 10.35 7.79
C ILE A 49 -1.84 9.67 7.97
N ARG A 50 -2.55 10.02 9.05
CA ARG A 50 -3.99 9.77 9.23
C ARG A 50 -4.80 10.93 8.65
N LEU A 51 -6.03 10.63 8.21
CA LEU A 51 -6.98 11.63 7.71
C LEU A 51 -7.31 12.76 8.69
N ASN A 52 -7.07 12.58 9.99
CA ASN A 52 -7.48 13.54 11.01
C ASN A 52 -6.35 14.51 11.42
N ASP A 53 -5.11 14.30 10.98
CA ASP A 53 -3.95 15.11 11.40
C ASP A 53 -3.48 16.08 10.30
N MET A 54 -4.43 16.69 9.60
CA MET A 54 -4.24 17.43 8.34
C MET A 54 -3.39 18.72 8.44
N THR A 55 -2.81 19.05 9.60
CA THR A 55 -2.22 20.38 9.86
C THR A 55 -0.79 20.36 10.36
N VAL A 56 -0.23 19.20 10.72
CA VAL A 56 1.08 19.12 11.39
C VAL A 56 1.99 18.11 10.70
N HIS A 57 2.70 18.58 9.66
CA HIS A 57 3.71 17.77 8.96
C HIS A 57 5.08 18.46 8.94
N PRO A 58 6.14 17.73 9.31
CA PRO A 58 7.50 18.22 9.18
C PRO A 58 7.79 18.44 7.69
N ASP A 59 8.53 19.50 7.38
CA ASP A 59 9.16 19.62 6.07
C ASP A 59 10.20 18.48 5.94
N HIS A 60 10.79 18.27 4.76
CA HIS A 60 11.84 17.25 4.60
C HIS A 60 11.42 15.82 5.00
N ALA A 61 10.21 15.43 4.59
CA ALA A 61 9.68 14.11 4.83
C ALA A 61 9.01 13.54 3.56
N ILE A 62 8.99 12.22 3.44
CA ILE A 62 8.18 11.52 2.46
C ILE A 62 6.87 11.14 3.13
N VAL A 63 5.78 11.72 2.61
CA VAL A 63 4.43 11.52 3.14
C VAL A 63 3.79 10.29 2.52
N PHE A 64 3.37 9.35 3.35
CA PHE A 64 2.74 8.11 2.91
C PHE A 64 1.21 8.18 2.93
N ILE A 65 0.58 7.93 1.78
CA ILE A 65 -0.88 7.95 1.61
C ILE A 65 -1.41 6.59 1.15
N HIS A 66 -2.37 6.05 1.92
CA HIS A 66 -3.03 4.76 1.68
C HIS A 66 -4.57 4.84 1.60
N ASN A 67 -5.20 5.96 2.00
CA ASN A 67 -6.66 6.04 1.99
C ASN A 67 -7.21 6.50 0.63
N ASN A 68 -8.04 5.64 0.05
CA ASN A 68 -8.71 5.82 -1.24
C ASN A 68 -10.10 6.47 -1.16
N ARG A 69 -10.66 6.66 0.03
CA ARG A 69 -12.10 7.00 0.17
C ARG A 69 -12.39 8.49 0.06
N ASN A 70 -11.49 9.34 0.58
CA ASN A 70 -11.71 10.78 0.67
C ASN A 70 -10.42 11.51 0.27
N PRO A 71 -10.07 11.54 -1.02
CA PRO A 71 -8.86 12.23 -1.49
C PRO A 71 -8.89 13.74 -1.21
N ASN A 72 -10.08 14.34 -1.10
CA ASN A 72 -10.24 15.75 -0.76
C ASN A 72 -9.76 16.09 0.66
N TYR A 73 -9.55 15.10 1.53
CA TYR A 73 -9.00 15.33 2.87
C TYR A 73 -7.50 15.64 2.85
N TYR A 74 -6.88 15.66 1.66
CA TYR A 74 -5.47 15.98 1.50
C TYR A 74 -5.23 17.38 0.91
N GLU A 75 -6.18 18.31 1.04
CA GLU A 75 -6.02 19.69 0.53
C GLU A 75 -4.76 20.40 1.03
N TYR A 76 -4.28 20.09 2.24
CA TYR A 76 -3.05 20.64 2.77
C TYR A 76 -1.81 20.30 1.91
N LEU A 77 -1.87 19.23 1.09
CA LEU A 77 -0.80 18.85 0.19
C LEU A 77 -0.55 19.87 -0.93
N ARG A 78 -1.49 20.78 -1.19
CA ARG A 78 -1.29 21.95 -2.08
C ARG A 78 -0.03 22.74 -1.72
N ASN A 79 0.23 22.85 -0.42
CA ASN A 79 1.35 23.62 0.11
C ASN A 79 2.50 22.73 0.59
N TYR A 80 2.41 21.41 0.36
CA TYR A 80 3.46 20.49 0.78
C TYR A 80 4.65 20.61 -0.16
N LYS A 81 5.83 20.82 0.42
CA LYS A 81 7.02 21.21 -0.33
C LYS A 81 7.83 20.02 -0.84
N ASP A 82 7.45 18.80 -0.48
CA ASP A 82 8.30 17.62 -0.62
C ASP A 82 7.55 16.38 -1.17
N CYS A 83 8.20 15.22 -1.21
CA CYS A 83 7.68 14.01 -1.84
C CYS A 83 6.44 13.42 -1.14
N ILE A 84 5.47 13.01 -1.96
CA ILE A 84 4.23 12.35 -1.56
C ILE A 84 4.25 10.95 -2.14
N LEU A 85 4.39 9.92 -1.31
CA LEU A 85 4.33 8.52 -1.70
C LEU A 85 2.90 7.98 -1.61
N VAL A 86 2.37 7.56 -2.75
CA VAL A 86 1.01 7.01 -2.87
C VAL A 86 1.08 5.52 -3.18
N CYS A 87 0.62 4.69 -2.23
CA CYS A 87 0.52 3.23 -2.41
C CYS A 87 -0.93 2.77 -2.49
N SER A 88 -1.66 3.37 -3.39
CA SER A 88 -3.12 3.33 -3.38
C SER A 88 -3.68 3.08 -4.78
N LEU A 89 -4.98 3.27 -4.97
CA LEU A 89 -5.63 3.16 -6.27
C LEU A 89 -5.22 4.30 -7.21
N TRP A 90 -5.25 4.05 -8.52
CA TRP A 90 -4.86 5.03 -9.54
C TRP A 90 -5.65 6.34 -9.42
N ASN A 91 -6.94 6.27 -9.09
CA ASN A 91 -7.80 7.44 -8.93
C ASN A 91 -7.33 8.33 -7.75
N THR A 92 -6.71 7.74 -6.73
CA THR A 92 -6.14 8.48 -5.61
C THR A 92 -4.87 9.21 -6.04
N VAL A 93 -4.04 8.58 -6.87
CA VAL A 93 -2.88 9.23 -7.49
C VAL A 93 -3.32 10.43 -8.33
N ALA A 94 -4.28 10.23 -9.23
CA ALA A 94 -4.76 11.29 -10.12
C ALA A 94 -5.32 12.48 -9.33
N ASN A 95 -6.14 12.23 -8.31
CA ASN A 95 -6.66 13.30 -7.45
C ASN A 95 -5.55 14.02 -6.68
N LEU A 96 -4.54 13.29 -6.20
CA LEU A 96 -3.41 13.89 -5.49
C LEU A 96 -2.50 14.70 -6.41
N GLN A 97 -2.35 14.31 -7.67
CA GLN A 97 -1.65 15.12 -8.68
C GLN A 97 -2.42 16.40 -9.02
N LEU A 98 -3.76 16.41 -8.91
CA LEU A 98 -4.57 17.62 -9.12
C LEU A 98 -4.54 18.58 -7.92
N ILE A 99 -4.41 18.05 -6.70
CA ILE A 99 -4.46 18.84 -5.46
C ILE A 99 -3.04 19.23 -5.01
N GLY A 100 -2.05 18.35 -5.15
CA GLY A 100 -0.66 18.62 -4.78
C GLY A 100 0.18 19.06 -5.97
N ASP A 101 1.50 19.09 -5.76
CA ASP A 101 2.48 19.27 -6.83
C ASP A 101 2.66 17.93 -7.58
N PRO A 102 2.28 17.83 -8.87
CA PRO A 102 2.33 16.59 -9.63
C PRO A 102 3.73 15.96 -9.68
N GLU A 103 4.78 16.78 -9.71
CA GLU A 103 6.17 16.32 -9.81
C GLU A 103 6.64 15.64 -8.52
N LYS A 104 5.97 15.91 -7.40
CA LYS A 104 6.28 15.36 -6.09
C LYS A 104 5.42 14.16 -5.72
N VAL A 105 4.38 13.85 -6.50
CA VAL A 105 3.51 12.68 -6.26
C VAL A 105 4.11 11.44 -6.91
N ILE A 106 4.67 10.58 -6.08
CA ILE A 106 5.26 9.29 -6.48
C ILE A 106 4.21 8.20 -6.30
N TYR A 107 3.78 7.59 -7.41
CA TYR A 107 2.99 6.37 -7.35
C TYR A 107 3.88 5.14 -7.13
N LEU A 108 3.65 4.43 -6.03
CA LEU A 108 4.27 3.15 -5.77
C LEU A 108 3.20 2.04 -5.81
N PRO A 109 3.21 1.18 -6.84
CA PRO A 109 2.21 0.13 -6.97
C PRO A 109 2.27 -0.84 -5.79
N LEU A 110 1.11 -1.43 -5.47
CA LEU A 110 1.03 -2.52 -4.49
C LEU A 110 2.01 -3.63 -4.87
N SER A 111 2.85 -4.02 -3.93
CA SER A 111 3.93 -4.98 -4.16
C SER A 111 4.05 -5.98 -3.01
N VAL A 112 4.66 -7.12 -3.30
CA VAL A 112 4.84 -8.24 -2.37
C VAL A 112 6.23 -8.82 -2.50
N ARG A 113 6.70 -9.50 -1.44
CA ARG A 113 7.92 -10.31 -1.48
C ARG A 113 7.65 -11.60 -2.25
N VAL A 114 7.85 -11.59 -3.57
CA VAL A 114 7.44 -12.69 -4.46
C VAL A 114 8.09 -14.00 -4.03
N LYS A 115 9.43 -14.01 -3.86
CA LYS A 115 10.19 -15.19 -3.42
C LYS A 115 9.76 -15.74 -2.07
N ASN A 116 9.17 -14.93 -1.19
CA ASN A 116 8.64 -15.42 0.09
C ASN A 116 7.27 -16.08 -0.10
N VAL A 117 6.41 -15.51 -0.94
CA VAL A 117 5.08 -16.05 -1.24
C VAL A 117 5.19 -17.36 -2.03
N GLU A 118 6.08 -17.42 -3.02
CA GLU A 118 6.28 -18.60 -3.88
C GLU A 118 6.61 -19.87 -3.10
N ARG A 119 7.29 -19.76 -1.95
CA ARG A 119 7.63 -20.91 -1.08
C ARG A 119 6.41 -21.67 -0.57
N TYR A 120 5.23 -21.04 -0.55
CA TYR A 120 3.99 -21.65 -0.11
C TYR A 120 3.16 -22.21 -1.28
N ARG A 121 3.60 -22.03 -2.53
CA ARG A 121 2.88 -22.52 -3.70
C ARG A 121 2.82 -24.05 -3.65
N VAL A 122 1.62 -24.60 -3.79
CA VAL A 122 1.38 -26.03 -3.99
C VAL A 122 1.00 -26.28 -5.45
N LYS A 123 1.51 -27.37 -6.04
CA LYS A 123 1.28 -27.72 -7.45
C LYS A 123 -0.17 -28.16 -7.69
N GLU A 124 -0.69 -29.01 -6.81
CA GLU A 124 -2.04 -29.54 -6.90
C GLU A 124 -2.96 -28.85 -5.90
N LYS A 125 -4.10 -28.35 -6.40
CA LYS A 125 -5.10 -27.63 -5.62
C LYS A 125 -6.13 -28.63 -5.11
N THR A 126 -6.31 -28.70 -3.80
CA THR A 126 -7.20 -29.66 -3.13
C THR A 126 -8.56 -29.09 -2.76
N LYS A 127 -8.75 -27.77 -2.93
CA LYS A 127 -9.99 -27.07 -2.62
C LYS A 127 -10.45 -26.20 -3.79
N GLU A 128 -11.76 -25.96 -3.89
CA GLU A 128 -12.34 -25.23 -5.02
C GLU A 128 -12.20 -23.71 -4.86
N MET A 129 -12.89 -23.11 -3.89
CA MET A 129 -12.93 -21.65 -3.75
C MET A 129 -12.92 -21.17 -2.31
N ALA A 130 -12.21 -20.07 -2.07
CA ALA A 130 -12.23 -19.36 -0.79
C ALA A 130 -12.20 -17.85 -0.97
N PHE A 131 -12.74 -17.15 0.01
CA PHE A 131 -12.53 -15.74 0.22
C PHE A 131 -11.32 -15.53 1.14
N ALA A 132 -10.40 -14.63 0.78
CA ALA A 132 -9.26 -14.27 1.61
C ALA A 132 -9.23 -12.76 1.85
N GLY A 133 -9.38 -12.36 3.12
CA GLY A 133 -9.37 -10.94 3.49
C GLY A 133 -10.10 -10.65 4.80
N ARG A 134 -10.32 -9.35 5.08
CA ARG A 134 -11.11 -8.93 6.26
C ARG A 134 -12.59 -9.16 6.01
N MET A 135 -13.24 -9.92 6.89
CA MET A 135 -14.67 -10.25 6.82
C MET A 135 -15.58 -9.00 6.76
N VAL A 136 -15.22 -7.90 7.45
CA VAL A 136 -15.95 -6.61 7.40
C VAL A 136 -15.95 -5.98 6.00
N LYS A 137 -14.99 -6.32 5.13
CA LYS A 137 -14.99 -5.88 3.73
C LYS A 137 -15.95 -6.71 2.86
N ILE A 138 -16.25 -7.96 3.23
CA ILE A 138 -17.18 -8.85 2.52
C ILE A 138 -18.57 -8.21 2.40
N SER A 139 -19.07 -7.60 3.47
CA SER A 139 -20.45 -7.08 3.52
C SER A 139 -20.64 -5.64 3.03
N LYS A 140 -19.57 -4.84 2.89
CA LYS A 140 -19.68 -3.39 2.61
C LYS A 140 -19.09 -2.92 1.28
N HIS A 141 -18.19 -3.67 0.65
CA HIS A 141 -17.42 -3.18 -0.51
C HIS A 141 -17.56 -4.03 -1.77
N TYR A 142 -18.29 -5.13 -1.69
CA TYR A 142 -18.45 -6.01 -2.84
C TYR A 142 -19.84 -5.81 -3.43
N HIS A 143 -19.84 -5.22 -4.63
CA HIS A 143 -21.04 -5.00 -5.42
C HIS A 143 -21.64 -6.33 -5.95
N ALA A 144 -20.85 -7.41 -5.93
CA ALA A 144 -21.28 -8.78 -6.20
C ALA A 144 -21.07 -9.66 -4.96
N PRO A 145 -22.06 -10.49 -4.58
CA PRO A 145 -21.93 -11.36 -3.41
C PRO A 145 -20.84 -12.42 -3.64
N VAL A 146 -20.00 -12.63 -2.62
CA VAL A 146 -19.15 -13.83 -2.55
C VAL A 146 -20.07 -15.06 -2.62
N PRO A 147 -19.75 -16.09 -3.43
CA PRO A 147 -20.56 -17.32 -3.48
C PRO A 147 -20.77 -17.90 -2.09
N LYS A 148 -21.96 -18.42 -1.78
CA LYS A 148 -22.31 -18.91 -0.44
C LYS A 148 -21.48 -20.12 -0.03
N GLU A 149 -21.05 -20.89 -1.01
CA GLU A 149 -20.22 -22.09 -0.93
C GLU A 149 -18.71 -21.79 -0.72
N CYS A 150 -18.35 -20.51 -0.60
CA CYS A 150 -16.96 -20.08 -0.50
C CYS A 150 -16.44 -20.15 0.95
N ASP A 151 -15.36 -20.91 1.17
CA ASP A 151 -14.67 -20.96 2.48
C ASP A 151 -14.16 -19.55 2.86
N ILE A 152 -14.25 -19.16 4.14
CA ILE A 152 -13.78 -17.84 4.59
C ILE A 152 -12.41 -17.95 5.30
N LEU A 153 -11.37 -17.45 4.65
CA LEU A 153 -10.02 -17.32 5.20
C LEU A 153 -9.80 -15.91 5.76
N SER A 154 -10.10 -15.73 7.05
CA SER A 154 -9.97 -14.43 7.72
C SER A 154 -9.41 -14.57 9.14
N GLY A 155 -8.82 -13.49 9.68
CA GLY A 155 -8.31 -13.46 11.05
C GLY A 155 -7.02 -14.25 11.31
N MET A 156 -6.40 -14.80 10.27
CA MET A 156 -5.19 -15.62 10.39
C MET A 156 -3.90 -14.79 10.25
N PRO A 157 -2.79 -15.22 10.88
CA PRO A 157 -1.46 -14.70 10.57
C PRO A 157 -1.11 -14.90 9.09
N GLN A 158 -0.34 -13.98 8.53
CA GLN A 158 -0.05 -13.96 7.09
C GLN A 158 0.55 -15.27 6.56
N TYR A 159 1.45 -15.92 7.30
CA TYR A 159 2.07 -17.17 6.85
C TYR A 159 1.05 -18.33 6.77
N ARG A 160 0.14 -18.45 7.76
CA ARG A 160 -0.95 -19.43 7.74
C ARG A 160 -1.92 -19.14 6.61
N LEU A 161 -2.25 -17.86 6.42
CA LEU A 161 -3.13 -17.44 5.33
C LEU A 161 -2.57 -17.87 3.97
N LEU A 162 -1.26 -17.67 3.72
CA LEU A 162 -0.61 -18.11 2.48
C LEU A 162 -0.64 -19.64 2.32
N GLN A 163 -0.37 -20.40 3.38
CA GLN A 163 -0.45 -21.87 3.37
C GLN A 163 -1.85 -22.38 3.04
N GLU A 164 -2.89 -21.80 3.65
CA GLU A 164 -4.27 -22.20 3.39
C GLU A 164 -4.74 -21.77 2.01
N MET A 165 -4.48 -20.51 1.61
CA MET A 165 -4.83 -20.00 0.28
C MET A 165 -4.25 -20.86 -0.85
N ALA A 166 -3.02 -21.36 -0.67
CA ALA A 166 -2.35 -22.14 -1.69
C ALA A 166 -3.14 -23.39 -2.11
N LYS A 167 -3.96 -23.95 -1.21
CA LYS A 167 -4.75 -25.17 -1.45
C LYS A 167 -5.92 -24.96 -2.42
N TYR A 168 -6.37 -23.72 -2.63
CA TYR A 168 -7.57 -23.42 -3.41
C TYR A 168 -7.26 -23.15 -4.88
N LYS A 169 -8.15 -23.60 -5.77
CA LYS A 169 -8.12 -23.25 -7.20
C LYS A 169 -8.43 -21.78 -7.41
N LYS A 170 -9.47 -21.27 -6.74
CA LYS A 170 -9.95 -19.89 -6.89
C LYS A 170 -9.96 -19.14 -5.57
N ILE A 171 -9.47 -17.90 -5.56
CA ILE A 171 -9.48 -17.01 -4.40
C ILE A 171 -10.21 -15.70 -4.72
N TYR A 172 -11.21 -15.38 -3.91
CA TYR A 172 -11.87 -14.08 -3.88
C TYR A 172 -11.10 -13.16 -2.94
N ALA A 173 -10.37 -12.19 -3.49
CA ALA A 173 -9.55 -11.25 -2.73
C ALA A 173 -9.36 -9.93 -3.49
N THR A 174 -8.85 -8.90 -2.80
CA THR A 174 -8.51 -7.59 -3.40
C THR A 174 -7.11 -7.13 -2.98
N GLY A 175 -6.55 -6.21 -3.75
CA GLY A 175 -5.24 -5.61 -3.48
C GLY A 175 -4.14 -6.64 -3.26
N ARG A 176 -3.36 -6.49 -2.20
CA ARG A 176 -2.19 -7.34 -1.92
C ARG A 176 -2.51 -8.83 -1.77
N THR A 177 -3.63 -9.16 -1.13
CA THR A 177 -4.04 -10.57 -0.94
C THR A 177 -4.33 -11.26 -2.27
N ALA A 178 -4.90 -10.54 -3.25
CA ALA A 178 -5.12 -11.07 -4.59
C ALA A 178 -3.80 -11.22 -5.39
N ILE A 179 -2.82 -10.31 -5.22
CA ILE A 179 -1.48 -10.48 -5.80
C ILE A 179 -0.82 -11.76 -5.25
N GLN A 180 -0.94 -11.99 -3.94
CA GLN A 180 -0.40 -13.18 -3.30
C GLN A 180 -1.06 -14.46 -3.81
N ALA A 181 -2.40 -14.48 -3.93
CA ALA A 181 -3.13 -15.60 -4.52
C ALA A 181 -2.65 -15.91 -5.95
N LYS A 182 -2.44 -14.88 -6.78
CA LYS A 182 -1.95 -15.04 -8.16
C LYS A 182 -0.56 -15.68 -8.16
N ILE A 183 0.33 -15.26 -7.27
CA ILE A 183 1.67 -15.87 -7.11
C ILE A 183 1.56 -17.32 -6.63
N LEU A 184 0.61 -17.65 -5.76
CA LEU A 184 0.35 -19.02 -5.32
C LEU A 184 -0.27 -19.90 -6.43
N GLY A 185 -0.55 -19.35 -7.61
CA GLY A 185 -1.14 -20.06 -8.74
C GLY A 185 -2.64 -20.28 -8.60
N CYS A 186 -3.33 -19.42 -7.84
CA CYS A 186 -4.78 -19.43 -7.74
C CYS A 186 -5.38 -18.50 -8.80
N GLU A 187 -6.53 -18.87 -9.34
CA GLU A 187 -7.40 -17.96 -10.09
C GLU A 187 -7.96 -16.88 -9.17
N ILE A 188 -8.11 -15.66 -9.66
CA ILE A 188 -8.66 -14.55 -8.86
C ILE A 188 -10.12 -14.34 -9.22
N GLY A 189 -11.01 -14.63 -8.26
CA GLY A 189 -12.42 -14.25 -8.32
C GLY A 189 -12.58 -12.78 -7.95
N VAL A 190 -12.52 -11.86 -8.92
CA VAL A 190 -12.64 -10.42 -8.68
C VAL A 190 -13.99 -10.07 -8.05
N HIS A 191 -14.03 -9.06 -7.17
CA HIS A 191 -15.31 -8.45 -6.80
C HIS A 191 -15.27 -6.93 -6.44
N ASP A 192 -14.14 -6.21 -6.60
CA ASP A 192 -14.12 -4.74 -6.37
C ASP A 192 -13.75 -3.98 -7.66
N GLN A 193 -14.74 -3.36 -8.29
CA GLN A 193 -14.62 -2.63 -9.57
C GLN A 193 -13.66 -1.43 -9.51
N ARG A 194 -13.29 -0.97 -8.31
CA ARG A 194 -12.30 0.12 -8.15
C ARG A 194 -10.87 -0.35 -8.38
N PHE A 195 -10.62 -1.67 -8.32
CA PHE A 195 -9.33 -2.24 -8.66
C PHE A 195 -9.33 -2.67 -10.14
N PRO A 196 -8.22 -2.47 -10.88
CA PRO A 196 -8.11 -2.95 -12.26
C PRO A 196 -8.27 -4.48 -12.34
N ASP A 197 -8.52 -5.01 -13.52
CA ASP A 197 -8.61 -6.47 -13.73
C ASP A 197 -7.32 -7.18 -13.26
N PRO A 198 -7.39 -8.20 -12.37
CA PRO A 198 -6.22 -8.96 -11.96
C PRO A 198 -5.45 -9.65 -13.08
N SER A 199 -6.07 -9.89 -14.24
CA SER A 199 -5.40 -10.41 -15.42
C SER A 199 -4.26 -9.47 -15.86
N VAL A 200 -4.48 -8.16 -15.82
CA VAL A 200 -3.51 -7.12 -16.18
C VAL A 200 -2.60 -6.67 -15.02
N TRP A 201 -2.79 -7.21 -13.80
CA TRP A 201 -1.91 -6.87 -12.69
C TRP A 201 -0.50 -7.39 -12.97
N LYS A 202 0.41 -6.45 -13.22
CA LYS A 202 1.85 -6.71 -13.15
C LYS A 202 2.20 -6.99 -11.70
N VAL A 203 2.65 -8.21 -11.42
CA VAL A 203 3.21 -8.55 -10.11
C VAL A 203 4.52 -7.79 -9.98
N ILE A 204 4.62 -6.91 -8.98
CA ILE A 204 5.82 -6.15 -8.70
C ILE A 204 6.41 -6.66 -7.39
N ASP A 205 7.65 -7.14 -7.47
CA ASP A 205 8.40 -7.50 -6.28
C ASP A 205 8.75 -6.25 -5.46
N SER A 206 8.73 -6.38 -4.15
CA SER A 206 9.06 -5.29 -3.23
C SER A 206 10.43 -4.66 -3.50
N LEU A 207 11.43 -5.44 -3.96
CA LEU A 207 12.75 -4.92 -4.31
C LEU A 207 12.72 -4.06 -5.57
N ASP A 208 11.94 -4.44 -6.59
CA ASP A 208 11.82 -3.64 -7.81
C ASP A 208 11.01 -2.37 -7.57
N ALA A 209 9.98 -2.44 -6.73
CA ALA A 209 9.25 -1.28 -6.27
C ALA A 209 10.16 -0.29 -5.50
N ALA A 210 11.11 -0.78 -4.68
CA ALA A 210 12.10 0.07 -4.03
C ALA A 210 13.03 0.79 -5.04
N LYS A 211 13.46 0.10 -6.12
CA LYS A 211 14.24 0.72 -7.20
C LYS A 211 13.44 1.81 -7.95
N MET A 212 12.16 1.55 -8.22
CA MET A 212 11.28 2.55 -8.83
C MET A 212 11.17 3.79 -7.95
N LEU A 213 10.95 3.60 -6.64
CA LEU A 213 10.89 4.69 -5.68
C LEU A 213 12.19 5.50 -5.61
N GLN A 214 13.35 4.82 -5.57
CA GLN A 214 14.65 5.48 -5.61
C GLN A 214 14.78 6.37 -6.85
N ARG A 215 14.43 5.84 -8.03
CA ARG A 215 14.52 6.57 -9.29
C ARG A 215 13.67 7.84 -9.28
N GLU A 216 12.45 7.78 -8.74
CA GLU A 216 11.60 8.97 -8.67
C GLU A 216 12.11 10.00 -7.66
N ILE A 217 12.69 9.57 -6.53
CA ILE A 217 13.35 10.48 -5.58
C ILE A 217 14.56 11.15 -6.23
N ASP A 218 15.40 10.39 -6.94
CA ASP A 218 16.60 10.92 -7.58
C ASP A 218 16.25 11.96 -8.67
N LYS A 219 15.14 11.78 -9.40
CA LYS A 219 14.63 12.80 -10.35
C LYS A 219 14.22 14.08 -9.64
N ILE A 220 13.46 13.97 -8.55
CA ILE A 220 13.01 15.14 -7.77
C ILE A 220 14.22 15.88 -7.17
N ASP A 221 15.26 15.14 -6.76
CA ASP A 221 16.51 15.69 -6.25
C ASP A 221 17.44 16.23 -7.36
N GLY A 222 17.08 16.12 -8.64
CA GLY A 222 17.89 16.56 -9.78
C GLY A 222 19.18 15.77 -9.97
N ARG A 223 19.20 14.50 -9.54
CA ARG A 223 20.39 13.61 -9.62
C ARG A 223 20.45 12.78 -10.90
N ILE A 224 19.41 12.82 -11.74
CA ILE A 224 19.27 12.15 -13.03
C ILE A 224 18.30 12.90 -13.94
#